data_AF-A0A3N5ZNL4-F1
#
_entry.id   AF-A0A3N5ZNL4-F1
#
_cell.length_a   1.000
_cell.length_b   1.000
_cell.length_c   1.000
_cell.angle_alpha   90.00
_cell.angle_beta   90.00
_cell.angle_gamma   90.00
#
_symmetry.space_group_name_H-M   'P 1'
#
loop_
_entity.id
_entity.type
_entity.pdbx_description
1 polymer ?
#
loop_
_entity_poly.entity_id
_entity_poly.type
_entity_poly.pdbx_seq_one_letter_code
_entity_poly.pdbx_strand_id
1 'polypeptide(L)'
;MRGFVHDVRYSIRTVLKNPGFTLVVVLTLALAMGPNTLIFTLLDAIMINEGPYKDPGQLLILNQEEEKTRLTQAVSYPNFEDWRKMSESFSEMAAYRSDHVLLRVGDSVRRVHAESVSLDFF
;
A
#
# COMPACT_ATOMS: atom_id res chain seq x y z
N MET A 1 33.80 -26.76 22.05
CA MET A 1 33.74 -26.42 20.60
C MET A 1 33.82 -27.62 19.66
N ARG A 2 34.61 -28.68 19.92
CA ARG A 2 34.72 -29.85 19.00
C ARG A 2 33.43 -30.67 18.80
N GLY A 3 32.55 -30.75 19.81
CA GLY A 3 31.26 -31.48 19.71
C GLY A 3 30.31 -30.86 18.69
N PHE A 4 30.11 -29.54 18.76
CA PHE A 4 29.19 -28.80 17.86
C PHE A 4 29.49 -29.01 16.38
N VAL A 5 30.77 -28.96 15.98
CA VAL A 5 31.18 -29.18 14.58
C VAL A 5 30.90 -30.63 14.15
N HIS A 6 31.06 -31.58 15.07
CA HIS A 6 30.75 -32.99 14.81
C HIS A 6 29.24 -33.20 14.64
N ASP A 7 28.43 -32.57 15.49
CA ASP A 7 26.97 -32.66 15.48
C ASP A 7 26.38 -32.05 14.20
N VAL A 8 26.89 -30.89 13.77
CA VAL A 8 26.49 -30.26 12.49
C VAL A 8 26.85 -31.16 11.31
N ARG A 9 28.06 -31.72 11.27
CA ARG A 9 28.49 -32.62 10.18
C ARG A 9 27.66 -33.90 10.14
N TYR A 10 27.34 -34.45 11.32
CA TYR A 10 26.50 -35.64 11.44
C TYR A 10 25.06 -35.37 10.97
N SER A 11 24.49 -34.22 11.34
CA SER A 11 23.15 -33.80 10.94
C SER A 11 23.04 -33.62 9.42
N ILE A 12 24.01 -32.93 8.79
CA ILE A 12 24.06 -32.77 7.33
C ILE A 12 24.13 -34.13 6.63
N ARG A 13 24.96 -35.05 7.13
CA ARG A 13 25.07 -36.41 6.56
C ARG A 13 23.76 -37.20 6.69
N THR A 14 23.01 -36.97 7.75
CA THR A 14 21.73 -37.64 8.01
C THR A 14 20.62 -37.13 7.09
N VAL A 15 20.59 -35.82 6.85
CA VAL A 15 19.69 -35.18 5.88
C VAL A 15 19.94 -35.69 4.46
N LEU A 16 21.21 -35.77 4.03
CA LEU A 16 21.57 -36.28 2.70
C LEU A 16 21.28 -37.78 2.50
N LYS A 17 21.22 -38.55 3.58
CA LYS A 17 20.92 -39.99 3.54
C LYS A 17 19.43 -40.32 3.46
N ASN A 18 18.54 -39.39 3.82
CA ASN A 18 17.09 -39.63 3.89
C ASN A 18 16.31 -38.60 3.05
N PRO A 19 16.52 -38.55 1.72
CA PRO A 19 16.02 -37.48 0.87
C PRO A 19 14.49 -37.36 0.86
N GLY A 20 13.75 -38.48 0.97
CA GLY A 20 12.28 -38.46 0.98
C GLY A 20 11.70 -37.76 2.21
N PHE A 21 12.20 -38.10 3.41
CA PHE A 21 11.78 -37.44 4.65
C PHE A 21 12.20 -35.98 4.67
N THR A 22 13.45 -35.68 4.26
CA THR A 22 13.94 -34.31 4.14
C THR A 22 13.07 -33.46 3.22
N LEU A 23 12.64 -34.00 2.07
CA LEU A 23 11.80 -33.27 1.13
C LEU A 23 10.46 -32.86 1.77
N VAL A 24 9.79 -33.78 2.47
CA VAL A 24 8.51 -33.50 3.16
C VAL A 24 8.69 -32.42 4.21
N VAL A 25 9.75 -32.50 5.03
CA VAL A 25 10.05 -31.49 6.05
C VAL A 25 10.33 -30.12 5.43
N VAL A 26 11.14 -30.06 4.37
CA VAL A 26 11.45 -28.80 3.67
C VAL A 26 10.20 -28.18 3.05
N LEU A 27 9.36 -28.97 2.40
CA LEU A 27 8.10 -28.49 1.81
C LEU A 27 7.14 -27.97 2.88
N THR A 28 7.07 -28.64 4.03
CA THR A 28 6.21 -28.23 5.15
C THR A 28 6.69 -26.90 5.74
N LEU A 29 8.00 -26.75 5.94
CA LEU A 29 8.62 -25.50 6.39
C LEU A 29 8.42 -24.37 5.37
N ALA A 30 8.62 -24.65 4.09
CA ALA A 30 8.40 -23.68 3.02
C ALA A 30 6.94 -23.21 2.96
N LEU A 31 5.98 -24.13 3.12
CA LEU A 31 4.55 -23.81 3.14
C LEU A 31 4.17 -23.00 4.38
N ALA A 32 4.77 -23.30 5.54
CA ALA A 32 4.55 -22.55 6.77
C ALA A 32 5.17 -21.13 6.73
N MET A 33 6.29 -20.95 6.04
CA MET A 33 7.00 -19.68 5.93
C MET A 33 6.52 -18.79 4.76
N GLY A 34 6.01 -19.40 3.70
CA GLY A 34 5.64 -18.74 2.44
C GLY A 34 4.63 -17.60 2.63
N PRO A 35 3.47 -17.83 3.27
CA PRO A 35 2.46 -16.80 3.47
C PRO A 35 2.98 -15.59 4.25
N ASN A 36 3.80 -15.82 5.28
CA ASN A 36 4.37 -14.74 6.08
C ASN A 36 5.30 -13.85 5.25
N THR A 37 6.13 -14.44 4.38
CA THR A 37 7.02 -13.65 3.51
C THR A 37 6.24 -12.96 2.40
N LEU A 38 5.24 -13.63 1.82
CA LEU A 38 4.45 -13.13 0.71
C LEU A 38 3.61 -11.92 1.11
N ILE A 39 3.00 -11.94 2.30
CA ILE A 39 2.16 -10.83 2.74
C ILE A 39 2.99 -9.56 2.97
N PHE A 40 4.17 -9.67 3.60
CA PHE A 40 5.06 -8.51 3.77
C PHE A 40 5.62 -8.02 2.44
N THR A 41 5.96 -8.91 1.52
CA THR A 41 6.41 -8.53 0.16
C THR A 41 5.31 -7.81 -0.61
N LEU A 42 4.07 -8.28 -0.51
CA LEU A 42 2.91 -7.66 -1.16
C LEU A 42 2.59 -6.31 -0.52
N LEU A 43 2.63 -6.21 0.80
CA LEU A 43 2.43 -4.95 1.52
C LEU A 43 3.52 -3.94 1.16
N ASP A 44 4.78 -4.35 1.12
CA ASP A 44 5.90 -3.50 0.72
C ASP A 44 5.74 -3.05 -0.74
N ALA A 45 5.35 -3.93 -1.66
CA ALA A 45 5.08 -3.57 -3.05
C ALA A 45 3.88 -2.60 -3.22
N ILE A 46 2.89 -2.65 -2.32
CA ILE A 46 1.74 -1.72 -2.33
C ILE A 46 2.07 -0.41 -1.59
N MET A 47 2.92 -0.47 -0.57
CA MET A 47 3.24 0.66 0.31
C MET A 47 4.44 1.48 -0.18
N ILE A 48 5.34 0.90 -1.00
CA ILE A 48 6.39 1.61 -1.75
C ILE A 48 5.76 2.30 -2.96
N ASN A 49 4.92 3.27 -2.67
CA ASN A 49 4.84 4.50 -3.42
C ASN A 49 4.44 5.56 -2.40
N GLU A 50 5.36 5.83 -1.46
CA GLU A 50 5.39 7.12 -0.79
C GLU A 50 5.38 8.12 -1.93
N GLY A 51 4.21 8.73 -2.19
CA GLY A 51 4.09 9.75 -3.21
C GLY A 51 5.12 10.86 -2.95
N PRO A 52 5.20 11.89 -3.80
CA PRO A 52 6.12 13.02 -3.62
C PRO A 52 5.80 13.90 -2.39
N TYR A 53 5.29 13.34 -1.30
CA TYR A 53 4.93 14.00 -0.06
C TYR A 53 6.07 13.91 0.93
N LYS A 54 6.49 15.07 1.45
CA LYS A 54 7.64 15.22 2.33
C LYS A 54 7.47 14.51 3.69
N ASP A 55 6.24 14.36 4.17
CA ASP A 55 5.92 13.66 5.42
C ASP A 55 4.57 12.90 5.29
N PRO A 56 4.59 11.65 4.80
CA PRO A 56 3.39 10.85 4.59
C PRO A 56 2.61 10.57 5.89
N GLY A 57 3.29 10.56 7.05
CA GLY A 57 2.68 10.27 8.34
C GLY A 57 1.76 11.38 8.87
N GLN A 58 1.82 12.57 8.26
CA GLN A 58 1.00 13.73 8.62
C GLN A 58 -0.12 14.03 7.62
N LEU A 59 -0.30 13.18 6.60
CA LEU A 59 -1.37 13.35 5.62
C LEU A 59 -2.72 12.95 6.21
N LEU A 60 -3.72 13.81 6.04
CA LEU A 60 -5.08 13.60 6.50
C LEU A 60 -6.06 13.86 5.36
N ILE A 61 -7.08 13.01 5.24
CA ILE A 61 -8.18 13.21 4.29
C ILE A 61 -9.34 13.85 5.04
N LEU A 62 -9.68 15.08 4.65
CA LEU A 62 -10.84 15.80 5.18
C LEU A 62 -12.05 15.56 4.29
N ASN A 63 -13.17 15.24 4.93
CA ASN A 63 -14.45 15.00 4.27
C ASN A 63 -15.55 15.81 4.97
N GLN A 64 -16.59 16.19 4.22
CA GLN A 64 -17.79 16.77 4.83
C GLN A 64 -18.78 15.64 5.15
N GLU A 65 -19.41 15.70 6.32
CA GLU A 65 -20.48 14.77 6.70
C GLU A 65 -21.83 15.49 6.66
N GLU A 66 -22.84 14.87 6.06
CA GLU A 66 -24.20 15.39 6.07
C GLU A 66 -24.84 15.12 7.44
N GLU A 67 -25.25 16.19 8.14
CA GLU A 67 -25.74 16.14 9.52
C GLU A 67 -26.89 15.13 9.74
N LYS A 68 -27.80 15.01 8.78
CA LYS A 68 -29.00 14.16 8.90
C LYS A 68 -28.76 12.70 8.58
N THR A 69 -27.93 12.42 7.57
CA THR A 69 -27.73 11.07 7.05
C THR A 69 -26.44 10.45 7.58
N ARG A 70 -25.54 11.26 8.16
CA ARG A 70 -24.18 10.90 8.54
C ARG A 70 -23.35 10.32 7.40
N LEU A 71 -23.72 10.66 6.17
CA LEU A 71 -23.01 10.22 4.99
C LEU A 71 -21.90 11.20 4.67
N THR A 72 -20.72 10.65 4.38
CA THR A 72 -19.61 11.40 3.81
C THR A 72 -19.99 11.91 2.42
N GLN A 73 -19.90 13.22 2.23
CA GLN A 73 -20.16 13.91 0.99
C GLN A 73 -18.88 14.59 0.47
N ALA A 74 -18.82 14.71 -0.86
CA ALA A 74 -17.78 15.51 -1.50
C ALA A 74 -17.90 16.97 -1.06
N VAL A 75 -16.76 17.58 -0.71
CA VAL A 75 -16.67 18.99 -0.35
C VAL A 75 -16.81 19.83 -1.62
N SER A 76 -17.67 20.86 -1.59
CA SER A 76 -17.75 21.81 -2.70
C SER A 76 -16.45 22.63 -2.77
N TYR A 77 -16.04 23.03 -3.98
CA TYR A 77 -14.81 23.83 -4.13
C TYR A 77 -14.82 25.13 -3.31
N PRO A 78 -15.93 25.90 -3.22
CA PRO A 78 -15.99 27.06 -2.33
C PRO A 78 -15.80 26.73 -0.85
N ASN A 79 -16.37 25.62 -0.36
CA ASN A 79 -16.17 25.20 1.04
C ASN A 79 -14.71 24.82 1.30
N PHE A 80 -14.06 24.16 0.34
CA PHE A 80 -12.62 23.87 0.41
C PHE A 80 -11.79 25.17 0.49
N GLU A 81 -12.11 26.17 -0.31
CA GLU A 81 -11.44 27.49 -0.26
C GLU A 81 -11.59 28.16 1.10
N ASP A 82 -12.78 28.09 1.71
CA ASP A 82 -13.03 28.62 3.04
C ASP A 82 -12.23 27.87 4.10
N TRP A 83 -12.23 26.53 4.08
CA TRP A 83 -11.40 25.72 4.97
C TRP A 83 -9.92 26.05 4.86
N ARG A 84 -9.42 26.19 3.62
CA ARG A 84 -8.03 26.53 3.34
C ARG A 84 -7.64 27.88 3.93
N LYS A 85 -8.51 28.90 3.84
CA LYS A 85 -8.26 30.24 4.39
C LYS A 85 -8.37 30.31 5.90
N MET A 86 -9.22 29.48 6.50
CA MET A 86 -9.55 29.52 7.92
C MET A 86 -8.71 28.58 8.78
N SER A 87 -7.97 27.65 8.18
CA SER A 87 -7.18 26.70 8.93
C SER A 87 -5.83 27.26 9.35
N GLU A 88 -5.50 27.03 10.62
CA GLU A 88 -4.18 27.31 11.19
C GLU A 88 -3.44 26.01 11.56
N SER A 89 -4.11 24.85 11.47
CA SER A 89 -3.58 23.56 11.93
C SER A 89 -2.87 22.77 10.84
N PHE A 90 -3.13 23.06 9.56
CA PHE A 90 -2.52 22.38 8.42
C PHE A 90 -1.53 23.32 7.73
N SER A 91 -0.33 22.82 7.42
CA SER A 91 0.67 23.60 6.68
C SER A 91 0.25 23.88 5.25
N GLU A 92 -0.39 22.91 4.60
CA GLU A 92 -0.86 22.96 3.22
C GLU A 92 -2.17 22.17 3.09
N MET A 93 -3.01 22.56 2.14
CA MET A 93 -4.24 21.85 1.82
C MET A 93 -4.46 21.83 0.31
N ALA A 94 -4.72 20.63 -0.22
CA ALA A 94 -5.05 20.39 -1.61
C ALA A 94 -6.41 19.71 -1.73
N ALA A 95 -7.10 19.96 -2.85
CA ALA A 95 -8.32 19.27 -3.22
C ALA A 95 -8.00 18.30 -4.37
N TYR A 96 -8.61 17.12 -4.32
CA TYR A 96 -8.63 16.20 -5.45
C TYR A 96 -10.04 15.65 -5.64
N ARG A 97 -10.36 15.28 -6.88
CA ARG A 97 -11.60 14.61 -7.22
C ARG A 97 -11.35 13.55 -8.28
N SER A 98 -11.74 12.34 -7.92
CA SER A 98 -11.70 11.18 -8.79
C SER A 98 -12.90 11.15 -9.71
N ASP A 99 -12.66 11.04 -11.01
CA ASP A 99 -13.71 10.91 -12.02
C ASP A 99 -13.28 9.95 -13.15
N HIS A 100 -14.25 9.55 -13.96
CA HIS A 100 -13.98 8.83 -15.19
C HIS A 100 -14.34 9.70 -16.38
N VAL A 101 -13.33 9.99 -17.20
CA VAL A 101 -13.52 10.73 -18.44
C VAL A 101 -13.52 9.78 -19.64
N LEU A 102 -14.30 10.11 -20.67
CA LEU A 102 -14.23 9.43 -21.95
C LEU A 102 -13.14 10.09 -22.78
N LEU A 103 -12.04 9.38 -22.99
CA LEU A 103 -10.94 9.84 -23.81
C LEU A 103 -11.03 9.20 -25.20
N ARG A 104 -11.10 10.04 -26.23
CA ARG A 104 -10.98 9.59 -27.62
C ARG A 104 -9.50 9.51 -28.01
N VAL A 105 -9.08 8.35 -28.50
CA VAL A 105 -7.74 8.11 -29.05
C VAL A 105 -7.91 7.48 -30.42
N GLY A 106 -7.67 8.27 -31.48
CA GLY A 106 -8.01 7.90 -32.85
C GLY A 106 -9.51 7.63 -32.99
N ASP A 107 -9.86 6.48 -33.55
CA ASP A 107 -11.24 6.03 -33.71
C ASP A 107 -11.82 5.31 -32.48
N SER A 108 -11.02 5.12 -31.42
CA SER A 108 -11.45 4.45 -30.19
C SER A 108 -11.83 5.43 -29.08
N VAL A 109 -12.93 5.16 -28.38
CA VAL A 109 -13.30 5.86 -27.14
C VAL A 109 -13.05 4.92 -25.97
N ARG A 110 -12.24 5.35 -25.02
CA ARG A 110 -11.92 4.59 -23.80
C ARG A 110 -12.33 5.39 -22.58
N ARG A 111 -13.00 4.74 -21.64
CA ARG A 111 -13.23 5.28 -20.29
C ARG A 111 -11.92 5.17 -19.54
N VAL A 112 -11.37 6.30 -19.12
CA VAL A 112 -10.12 6.37 -18.37
C VAL A 112 -10.37 6.99 -17.00
N HIS A 113 -9.60 6.55 -16.02
CA HIS A 113 -9.54 7.18 -14.70
C HIS A 113 -8.83 8.52 -14.82
N ALA A 114 -9.40 9.57 -14.24
CA ALA A 114 -8.82 10.91 -14.20
C ALA A 114 -9.02 11.53 -12.82
N GLU A 115 -8.01 12.25 -12.36
CA GLU A 115 -8.07 13.02 -11.12
C GLU A 115 -8.01 14.51 -11.49
N SER A 116 -8.97 15.28 -11.00
CA SER A 116 -8.88 16.75 -11.00
C SER A 116 -8.28 17.18 -9.68
N VAL A 117 -7.18 17.94 -9.71
CA VAL A 117 -6.45 18.35 -8.50
C VAL A 117 -6.29 19.88 -8.46
N SER A 118 -6.23 20.45 -7.27
CA SER A 118 -5.77 21.83 -7.07
C SER A 118 -4.27 21.94 -7.38
N LEU A 119 -3.81 23.16 -7.67
CA LEU A 119 -2.39 23.42 -7.95
C LEU A 119 -1.47 22.99 -6.80
N ASP A 120 -1.91 23.19 -5.56
CA ASP A 120 -1.14 22.89 -4.34
C ASP A 120 -1.03 21.37 -4.04
N PHE A 121 -1.48 20.50 -4.95
CA PHE A 121 -1.41 19.05 -4.79
C PHE A 121 0.00 18.48 -5.03
N PHE A 122 0.88 19.23 -5.71
CA PHE A 122 2.24 18.83 -6.08
C PHE A 122 3.29 19.73 -5.43
#